data_AF-T1FK51-F1
#
_entry.id   AF-T1FK51-F1
#
_cell.length_a   1.000
_cell.length_b   1.000
_cell.length_c   1.000
_cell.angle_alpha   90.00
_cell.angle_beta   90.00
_cell.angle_gamma   90.00
#
_symmetry.space_group_name_H-M   'P 1'
#
loop_
_entity.id
_entity.type
_entity.pdbx_description
1 polymer ?
#
loop_
_entity_poly.entity_id
_entity_poly.type
_entity_poly.pdbx_seq_one_letter_code
_entity_poly.pdbx_strand_id
1 'polypeptide(L)'
;MVSKISCNNFIESLYRKDDSLPFKCFGDAPSESYEKVSLATCSLACNKLKDCLAFQFYETRKCDLFVKWSIWIKQSVEGCSLFIRAELCPLSFAYIPSSKTCYKLEVGSWNWEQARSWCNRLSPPNTFPAVINTLKKINAVDFFLNSVIDSYNIQCYNDDYYARKIWFGGQRENPFDVQTSFYWKPFVNVSLSLGNETNWQSFQPDGSSMYPKLESCIAFATNTYQWNDLECFHLKCALCEATSGVN
;
A
#
# COMPACT_ATOMS: atom_id res chain seq x y z
N MET A 1 10.37 -31.89 -38.78
CA MET A 1 10.29 -31.97 -37.30
C MET A 1 9.99 -30.58 -36.79
N VAL A 2 8.76 -30.31 -36.34
CA VAL A 2 8.41 -29.03 -35.74
C VAL A 2 8.76 -29.12 -34.25
N SER A 3 9.72 -28.32 -33.81
CA SER A 3 10.09 -28.19 -32.41
C SER A 3 8.88 -27.71 -31.61
N LYS A 4 8.43 -28.52 -30.64
CA LYS A 4 7.50 -28.08 -29.60
C LYS A 4 8.21 -26.99 -28.79
N ILE A 5 7.86 -25.73 -29.06
CA ILE A 5 8.20 -24.61 -28.18
C ILE A 5 7.47 -24.85 -26.86
N SER A 6 8.22 -25.16 -25.81
CA SER A 6 7.71 -25.23 -24.44
C SER A 6 7.38 -23.81 -23.97
N CYS A 7 6.10 -23.44 -24.02
CA CYS A 7 5.57 -22.19 -23.47
C CYS A 7 5.22 -22.32 -21.98
N ASN A 8 6.16 -22.81 -21.14
CA ASN A 8 5.86 -23.00 -19.71
C ASN A 8 6.44 -21.92 -18.77
N ASN A 9 7.31 -21.02 -19.22
CA ASN A 9 7.98 -20.08 -18.30
C ASN A 9 7.49 -18.62 -18.37
N PHE A 10 6.67 -18.23 -19.36
CA PHE A 10 6.24 -16.83 -19.53
C PHE A 10 4.96 -16.47 -18.78
N ILE A 11 4.22 -17.46 -18.29
CA ILE A 11 2.87 -17.24 -17.74
C ILE A 11 2.91 -17.08 -16.22
N GLU A 12 3.86 -17.73 -15.55
CA GLU A 12 4.18 -17.48 -14.14
C GLU A 12 4.85 -16.11 -13.92
N SER A 13 5.43 -15.48 -14.96
CA SER A 13 5.93 -14.11 -14.84
C SER A 13 4.84 -13.04 -14.98
N LEU A 14 3.71 -13.34 -15.63
CA LEU A 14 2.61 -12.39 -15.82
C LEU A 14 1.79 -12.21 -14.54
N TYR A 15 1.70 -13.26 -13.72
CA TYR A 15 0.97 -13.26 -12.47
C TYR A 15 1.85 -13.78 -11.34
N ARG A 16 2.00 -12.98 -10.30
CA ARG A 16 2.76 -13.37 -9.11
C ARG A 16 1.81 -13.72 -7.98
N LYS A 17 2.19 -14.69 -7.17
CA LYS A 17 1.55 -14.89 -5.86
C LYS A 17 1.80 -13.65 -5.02
N ASP A 18 0.76 -13.11 -4.40
CA ASP A 18 0.90 -11.95 -3.51
C ASP A 18 0.79 -12.41 -2.05
N ASP A 19 1.94 -12.75 -1.48
CA ASP A 19 2.06 -13.13 -0.07
C ASP A 19 2.12 -11.92 0.87
N SER A 20 2.19 -10.69 0.32
CA SER A 20 2.18 -9.46 1.11
C SER A 20 0.76 -8.98 1.41
N LEU A 21 -0.23 -9.58 0.75
CA LEU A 21 -1.62 -9.30 1.04
C LEU A 21 -2.07 -9.96 2.35
N PRO A 22 -2.91 -9.26 3.10
CA PRO A 22 -3.43 -9.70 4.39
C PRO A 22 -4.48 -10.82 4.26
N PHE A 23 -4.86 -11.16 3.03
CA PHE A 23 -5.79 -12.22 2.70
C PHE A 23 -5.18 -13.07 1.61
N LYS A 24 -5.45 -14.38 1.70
CA LYS A 24 -4.98 -15.33 0.69
C LYS A 24 -5.96 -15.50 -0.47
N CYS A 25 -7.22 -15.02 -0.32
CA CYS A 25 -8.32 -15.25 -1.25
C CYS A 25 -9.39 -14.17 -1.17
N PHE A 26 -10.13 -13.96 -2.25
CA PHE A 26 -11.26 -13.03 -2.30
C PHE A 26 -12.57 -13.67 -1.83
N GLY A 27 -13.43 -12.84 -1.24
CA GLY A 27 -14.74 -13.24 -0.79
C GLY A 27 -15.85 -13.18 -1.85
N ASP A 28 -15.69 -12.28 -2.81
CA ASP A 28 -16.72 -11.97 -3.81
C ASP A 28 -16.99 -13.10 -4.80
N ALA A 29 -18.11 -12.95 -5.51
CA ALA A 29 -18.41 -13.77 -6.66
C ALA A 29 -17.32 -13.56 -7.74
N PRO A 30 -16.67 -14.64 -8.20
CA PRO A 30 -15.71 -14.54 -9.28
C PRO A 30 -16.41 -14.16 -10.59
N SER A 31 -15.65 -13.57 -11.50
CA SER A 31 -16.11 -13.30 -12.87
C SER A 31 -16.28 -14.60 -13.64
N GLU A 32 -15.36 -15.55 -13.42
CA GLU A 32 -15.42 -16.91 -13.97
C GLU A 32 -14.83 -17.91 -12.97
N SER A 33 -15.33 -19.15 -12.98
CA SER A 33 -14.84 -20.25 -12.14
C SER A 33 -14.53 -21.47 -12.98
N TYR A 34 -13.44 -22.15 -12.62
CA TYR A 34 -12.97 -23.37 -13.26
C TYR A 34 -12.65 -24.41 -12.18
N GLU A 35 -12.98 -25.67 -12.44
CA GLU A 35 -12.68 -26.79 -11.55
C GLU A 35 -11.69 -27.77 -12.19
N LYS A 36 -10.95 -28.51 -11.35
CA LYS A 36 -9.99 -29.55 -11.77
C LYS A 36 -8.91 -29.04 -12.73
N VAL A 37 -8.58 -27.75 -12.68
CA VAL A 37 -7.54 -27.13 -13.53
C VAL A 37 -6.17 -27.12 -12.86
N SER A 38 -5.10 -26.91 -13.61
CA SER A 38 -3.77 -26.63 -13.03
C SER A 38 -3.60 -25.12 -12.79
N LEU A 39 -2.61 -24.74 -11.99
CA LEU A 39 -2.25 -23.35 -11.78
C LEU A 39 -1.91 -22.64 -13.12
N ALA A 40 -1.12 -23.30 -13.97
CA ALA A 40 -0.77 -22.78 -15.29
C ALA A 40 -2.00 -22.57 -16.19
N THR A 41 -2.97 -23.48 -16.15
CA THR A 41 -4.24 -23.34 -16.89
C THR A 41 -5.07 -22.18 -16.34
N CYS A 42 -5.10 -21.98 -15.02
CA CYS A 42 -5.79 -20.86 -14.38
C CYS A 42 -5.18 -19.51 -14.80
N SER A 43 -3.85 -19.40 -14.78
CA SER A 43 -3.13 -18.20 -15.22
C SER A 43 -3.36 -17.92 -16.71
N LEU A 44 -3.31 -18.95 -17.56
CA LEU A 44 -3.68 -18.86 -18.98
C LEU A 44 -5.11 -18.37 -19.20
N ALA A 45 -6.06 -18.86 -18.40
CA ALA A 45 -7.47 -18.44 -18.48
C ALA A 45 -7.61 -16.96 -18.11
N CYS A 46 -6.96 -16.52 -17.04
CA CYS A 46 -6.94 -15.10 -16.66
C CYS A 46 -6.31 -14.23 -17.76
N ASN A 47 -5.19 -14.65 -18.35
CA ASN A 47 -4.55 -13.88 -19.44
C ASN A 47 -5.44 -13.76 -20.69
N LYS A 48 -6.32 -14.73 -20.95
CA LYS A 48 -7.29 -14.68 -22.06
C LYS A 48 -8.54 -13.89 -21.72
N LEU A 49 -8.90 -13.82 -20.43
CA LEU A 49 -10.04 -13.07 -19.95
C LEU A 49 -9.71 -11.57 -20.00
N LYS A 50 -10.48 -10.83 -20.80
CA LYS A 50 -10.29 -9.39 -20.95
C LYS A 50 -10.34 -8.71 -19.58
N ASP A 51 -9.36 -7.84 -19.33
CA ASP A 51 -9.24 -7.06 -18.09
C ASP A 51 -9.09 -7.93 -16.82
N CYS A 52 -8.64 -9.19 -16.92
CA CYS A 52 -8.38 -9.99 -15.72
C CYS A 52 -7.23 -9.40 -14.90
N LEU A 53 -7.50 -9.10 -13.63
CA LEU A 53 -6.58 -8.41 -12.73
C LEU A 53 -5.89 -9.39 -11.78
N ALA A 54 -6.63 -10.41 -11.37
CA ALA A 54 -6.16 -11.45 -10.47
C ALA A 54 -6.94 -12.75 -10.67
N PHE A 55 -6.37 -13.82 -10.14
CA PHE A 55 -7.07 -15.08 -9.95
C PHE A 55 -6.70 -15.69 -8.60
N GLN A 56 -7.64 -16.39 -7.98
CA GLN A 56 -7.35 -17.21 -6.80
C GLN A 56 -7.33 -18.68 -7.21
N PHE A 57 -6.34 -19.40 -6.70
CA PHE A 57 -6.16 -20.82 -6.96
C PHE A 57 -6.26 -21.59 -5.64
N TYR A 58 -7.13 -22.59 -5.61
CA TYR A 58 -7.40 -23.42 -4.44
C TYR A 58 -6.61 -24.74 -4.51
N GLU A 59 -6.27 -25.30 -3.36
CA GLU A 59 -5.65 -26.64 -3.24
C GLU A 59 -6.54 -27.74 -3.86
N THR A 60 -7.86 -27.52 -3.87
CA THR A 60 -8.85 -28.38 -4.54
C THR A 60 -8.78 -28.34 -6.07
N ARG A 61 -7.83 -27.61 -6.65
CA ARG A 61 -7.70 -27.36 -8.09
C ARG A 61 -8.89 -26.59 -8.68
N LYS A 62 -9.59 -25.84 -7.83
CA LYS A 62 -10.52 -24.79 -8.23
C LYS A 62 -9.74 -23.52 -8.55
N CYS A 63 -10.20 -22.77 -9.54
CA CYS A 63 -9.65 -21.50 -9.98
C CYS A 63 -10.80 -20.52 -10.16
N ASP A 64 -10.66 -19.33 -9.60
CA ASP A 64 -11.66 -18.26 -9.67
C ASP A 64 -10.97 -17.00 -10.21
N LEU A 65 -11.51 -16.42 -11.29
CA LEU A 65 -10.94 -15.29 -12.01
C LEU A 65 -11.66 -13.99 -11.67
N PHE A 66 -10.92 -12.88 -11.64
CA PHE A 66 -11.45 -11.57 -11.26
C PHE A 66 -11.05 -10.49 -12.26
N VAL A 67 -12.04 -9.95 -12.98
CA VAL A 67 -11.88 -8.74 -13.82
C VAL A 67 -12.20 -7.45 -13.06
N LYS A 68 -12.77 -7.60 -11.86
CA LYS A 68 -13.03 -6.52 -10.90
C LYS A 68 -12.40 -6.90 -9.58
N TRP A 69 -11.80 -5.92 -8.95
CA TRP A 69 -11.26 -6.11 -7.62
C TRP A 69 -12.37 -6.14 -6.57
N SER A 70 -12.36 -7.22 -5.79
CA SER A 70 -13.17 -7.37 -4.58
C SER A 70 -12.47 -6.68 -3.41
N ILE A 71 -13.17 -5.80 -2.71
CA ILE A 71 -12.71 -5.26 -1.42
C ILE A 71 -13.16 -6.14 -0.24
N TRP A 72 -14.06 -7.10 -0.47
CA TRP A 72 -14.52 -8.02 0.56
C TRP A 72 -13.55 -9.17 0.72
N ILE A 73 -12.83 -9.16 1.83
CA ILE A 73 -12.04 -10.29 2.32
C ILE A 73 -13.04 -11.30 2.88
N LYS A 74 -13.11 -12.52 2.30
CA LYS A 74 -13.62 -13.64 3.10
C LYS A 74 -12.56 -13.89 4.16
N GLN A 75 -12.84 -13.48 5.40
CA GLN A 75 -12.07 -13.92 6.54
C GLN A 75 -11.92 -15.45 6.43
N SER A 76 -10.67 -15.91 6.40
CA SER A 76 -10.29 -17.31 6.54
C SER A 76 -10.93 -18.31 5.56
N VAL A 77 -10.57 -18.27 4.27
CA VAL A 77 -10.56 -19.51 3.48
C VAL A 77 -9.12 -20.00 3.44
N GLU A 78 -8.74 -20.84 4.40
CA GLU A 78 -7.49 -21.59 4.29
C GLU A 78 -7.54 -22.46 3.03
N GLY A 79 -6.40 -22.65 2.36
CA GLY A 79 -6.29 -23.51 1.18
C GLY A 79 -6.48 -22.83 -0.18
N CYS A 80 -6.32 -21.50 -0.27
CA CYS A 80 -6.14 -20.81 -1.55
C CYS A 80 -4.96 -19.83 -1.54
N SER A 81 -4.52 -19.47 -2.74
CA SER A 81 -3.47 -18.48 -3.00
C SER A 81 -3.95 -17.50 -4.06
N LEU A 82 -3.74 -16.22 -3.83
CA LEU A 82 -4.08 -15.15 -4.74
C LEU A 82 -2.89 -14.80 -5.64
N PHE A 83 -3.16 -14.70 -6.94
CA PHE A 83 -2.20 -14.34 -7.95
C PHE A 83 -2.66 -13.07 -8.66
N ILE A 84 -1.79 -12.08 -8.71
CA ILE A 84 -2.09 -10.73 -9.22
C ILE A 84 -1.19 -10.46 -10.41
N ARG A 85 -1.70 -9.71 -11.40
CA ARG A 85 -0.88 -9.24 -12.53
C ARG A 85 0.38 -8.55 -12.01
N ALA A 86 1.54 -9.07 -12.40
CA ALA A 86 2.85 -8.65 -11.89
C ALA A 86 3.21 -7.19 -12.25
N GLU A 87 2.56 -6.61 -13.26
CA GLU A 87 2.80 -5.23 -13.69
C GLU A 87 2.07 -4.18 -12.83
N LEU A 88 1.13 -4.59 -11.98
CA LEU A 88 0.30 -3.63 -11.23
C LEU A 88 1.08 -2.90 -10.13
N CYS A 89 1.95 -3.61 -9.41
CA CYS A 89 2.83 -3.02 -8.41
C CYS A 89 4.24 -3.58 -8.51
N PRO A 90 5.24 -2.84 -8.00
CA PRO A 90 6.52 -3.40 -7.58
C PRO A 90 6.44 -4.69 -6.77
N LEU A 91 7.53 -5.47 -6.77
CA LEU A 91 7.72 -6.53 -5.78
C LEU A 91 7.66 -5.94 -4.36
N SER A 92 7.07 -6.67 -3.42
CA SER A 92 6.86 -6.28 -2.00
C SER A 92 5.91 -5.11 -1.74
N PHE A 93 5.25 -4.57 -2.77
CA PHE A 93 4.16 -3.61 -2.60
C PHE A 93 2.81 -4.30 -2.83
N ALA A 94 1.87 -4.04 -1.93
CA ALA A 94 0.50 -4.50 -2.04
C ALA A 94 -0.31 -3.50 -2.89
N TYR A 95 -0.96 -4.00 -3.94
CA TYR A 95 -1.90 -3.19 -4.72
C TYR A 95 -3.21 -3.02 -3.94
N ILE A 96 -3.63 -1.77 -3.70
CA ILE A 96 -4.94 -1.47 -3.10
C ILE A 96 -5.89 -0.92 -4.17
N PRO A 97 -6.88 -1.73 -4.60
CA PRO A 97 -7.71 -1.40 -5.76
C PRO A 97 -8.58 -0.16 -5.61
N SER A 98 -9.13 0.08 -4.42
CA SER A 98 -10.03 1.20 -4.14
C SER A 98 -9.37 2.56 -4.42
N SER A 99 -8.05 2.64 -4.22
CA SER A 99 -7.23 3.82 -4.51
C SER A 99 -6.35 3.67 -5.74
N LYS A 100 -6.34 2.50 -6.39
CA LYS A 100 -5.43 2.15 -7.50
C LYS A 100 -3.96 2.46 -7.19
N THR A 101 -3.56 2.22 -5.95
CA THR A 101 -2.26 2.63 -5.42
C THR A 101 -1.54 1.43 -4.81
N CYS A 102 -0.22 1.39 -4.96
CA CYS A 102 0.64 0.37 -4.37
C CYS A 102 1.18 0.88 -3.03
N TYR A 103 0.99 0.15 -1.93
CA TYR A 103 1.53 0.53 -0.63
C TYR A 103 2.50 -0.52 -0.08
N LYS A 104 3.42 -0.05 0.75
CA LYS A 104 4.32 -0.89 1.53
C LYS A 104 4.59 -0.23 2.88
N LEU A 105 4.47 -1.00 3.95
CA LEU A 105 4.91 -0.59 5.28
C LEU A 105 6.36 -1.01 5.47
N GLU A 106 7.25 -0.03 5.58
CA GLU A 106 8.65 -0.23 5.92
C GLU A 106 8.83 -0.15 7.43
N VAL A 107 9.22 -1.28 8.01
CA VAL A 107 9.40 -1.44 9.44
C VAL A 107 10.82 -0.99 9.81
N GLY A 108 10.91 0.04 10.66
CA GLY A 108 12.20 0.57 11.12
C GLY A 108 12.04 1.83 11.96
N SER A 109 13.12 2.60 12.08
CA SER A 109 13.21 3.73 13.00
C SER A 109 13.90 4.90 12.32
N TRP A 110 13.11 5.81 11.77
CA TRP A 110 13.60 6.94 10.98
C TRP A 110 12.89 8.22 11.37
N ASN A 111 13.63 9.33 11.37
CA ASN A 111 12.99 10.64 11.33
C ASN A 111 12.29 10.85 9.97
N TRP A 112 11.47 11.88 9.83
CA TRP A 112 10.64 12.06 8.64
C TRP A 112 11.46 12.16 7.34
N GLU A 113 12.59 12.88 7.37
CA GLU A 113 13.45 13.05 6.19
C GLU A 113 14.15 11.73 5.80
N GLN A 114 14.61 10.98 6.81
CA GLN A 114 15.18 9.64 6.62
C GLN A 114 14.14 8.67 6.07
N ALA A 115 12.89 8.71 6.56
CA ALA A 115 11.79 7.88 6.08
C ALA A 115 11.44 8.18 4.62
N ARG A 116 11.34 9.47 4.26
CA ARG A 116 11.16 9.90 2.86
C ARG A 116 12.28 9.38 1.96
N SER A 117 13.52 9.60 2.40
CA SER A 117 14.72 9.14 1.70
C SER A 117 14.76 7.61 1.57
N TRP A 118 14.28 6.88 2.58
CA TRP A 118 14.16 5.42 2.55
C TRP A 118 13.17 4.96 1.50
N CYS A 119 11.94 5.49 1.51
CA CYS A 119 10.94 5.17 0.49
C CYS A 119 11.45 5.50 -0.91
N ASN A 120 12.18 6.61 -1.11
CA ASN A 120 12.74 6.98 -2.42
C ASN A 120 13.86 6.06 -2.93
N ARG A 121 14.44 5.20 -2.07
CA ARG A 121 15.50 4.24 -2.45
C ARG A 121 14.99 2.82 -2.68
N LEU A 122 13.71 2.54 -2.42
CA LEU A 122 13.15 1.23 -2.70
C LEU A 122 13.17 0.93 -4.21
N SER A 123 13.28 -0.35 -4.55
CA SER A 123 13.23 -0.82 -5.93
C SER A 123 11.83 -1.31 -6.26
N PRO A 124 11.30 -0.99 -7.46
CA PRO A 124 11.88 -0.23 -8.56
C PRO A 124 11.89 1.29 -8.26
N PRO A 125 12.65 2.09 -9.04
CA PRO A 125 12.56 3.55 -8.96
C PRO A 125 11.11 4.01 -9.15
N ASN A 126 10.73 5.12 -8.52
CA ASN A 126 9.36 5.69 -8.41
C ASN A 126 8.54 5.24 -7.18
N THR A 127 9.23 4.92 -6.10
CA THR A 127 8.65 4.77 -4.76
C THR A 127 8.88 6.05 -3.94
N PHE A 128 7.94 6.39 -3.07
CA PHE A 128 7.95 7.62 -2.28
C PHE A 128 7.12 7.46 -1.01
N PRO A 129 7.28 8.29 0.04
CA PRO A 129 6.38 8.24 1.18
C PRO A 129 4.94 8.54 0.73
N ALA A 130 3.97 7.81 1.28
CA ALA A 130 2.61 7.80 0.76
C ALA A 130 1.95 9.18 0.73
N VAL A 131 1.24 9.45 -0.37
CA VAL A 131 0.50 10.71 -0.61
C VAL A 131 -0.98 10.43 -0.48
N ILE A 132 -1.60 10.86 0.63
CA ILE A 132 -2.97 10.47 1.00
C ILE A 132 -3.95 11.61 0.72
N ASN A 133 -4.06 12.01 -0.55
CA ASN A 133 -4.73 13.25 -0.98
C ASN A 133 -6.19 13.09 -1.46
N THR A 134 -6.81 11.93 -1.24
CA THR A 134 -8.21 11.67 -1.58
C THR A 134 -8.87 10.78 -0.53
N LEU A 135 -10.19 10.85 -0.39
CA LEU A 135 -10.99 9.98 0.46
C LEU A 135 -10.79 8.50 0.13
N LYS A 136 -10.63 8.18 -1.16
CA LYS A 136 -10.30 6.82 -1.61
C LYS A 136 -8.96 6.34 -1.05
N LYS A 137 -7.94 7.21 -1.02
CA LYS A 137 -6.64 6.90 -0.44
C LYS A 137 -6.67 6.83 1.08
N ILE A 138 -7.43 7.71 1.74
CA ILE A 138 -7.64 7.66 3.21
C ILE A 138 -8.20 6.29 3.61
N ASN A 139 -9.30 5.87 2.99
CA ASN A 139 -9.93 4.57 3.29
C ASN A 139 -9.04 3.38 2.88
N ALA A 140 -8.29 3.51 1.78
CA ALA A 140 -7.38 2.47 1.32
C ALA A 140 -6.20 2.25 2.28
N VAL A 141 -5.64 3.32 2.82
CA VAL A 141 -4.53 3.25 3.78
C VAL A 141 -4.99 2.69 5.11
N ASP A 142 -6.15 3.11 5.62
CA ASP A 142 -6.78 2.51 6.81
C ASP A 142 -6.96 1.00 6.65
N PHE A 143 -7.58 0.58 5.54
CA PHE A 143 -7.71 -0.83 5.20
C PHE A 143 -6.36 -1.55 5.14
N PHE A 144 -5.40 -1.02 4.37
CA PHE A 144 -4.07 -1.63 4.20
C PHE A 144 -3.35 -1.80 5.53
N LEU A 145 -3.26 -0.74 6.35
CA LEU A 145 -2.55 -0.76 7.61
C LEU A 145 -3.18 -1.77 8.58
N ASN A 146 -4.51 -1.77 8.77
CA ASN A 146 -5.16 -2.77 9.62
C ASN A 146 -4.92 -4.21 9.17
N SER A 147 -4.79 -4.39 7.87
CA SER A 147 -4.70 -5.71 7.28
C SER A 147 -3.31 -6.33 7.45
N VAL A 148 -2.26 -5.52 7.44
CA VAL A 148 -0.89 -6.02 7.59
C VAL A 148 -0.45 -6.13 9.04
N ILE A 149 -1.28 -5.79 10.03
CA ILE A 149 -0.92 -5.90 11.46
C ILE A 149 -0.55 -7.35 11.81
N ASP A 150 0.69 -7.56 12.24
CA ASP A 150 1.17 -8.85 12.73
C ASP A 150 2.26 -8.68 13.80
N SER A 151 2.80 -9.79 14.30
CA SER A 151 3.88 -9.76 15.31
C SER A 151 5.20 -9.17 14.80
N TYR A 152 5.43 -9.12 13.49
CA TYR A 152 6.67 -8.61 12.89
C TYR A 152 6.66 -7.08 12.73
N ASN A 153 5.48 -6.48 12.59
CA ASN A 153 5.35 -5.03 12.41
C ASN A 153 4.59 -4.30 13.54
N ILE A 154 4.21 -5.02 14.61
CA ILE A 154 3.49 -4.46 15.76
C ILE A 154 4.13 -3.19 16.33
N GLN A 155 5.47 -3.08 16.26
CA GLN A 155 6.21 -1.90 16.72
C GLN A 155 5.85 -0.60 15.99
N CYS A 156 5.35 -0.66 14.75
CA CYS A 156 4.86 0.49 14.00
C CYS A 156 3.47 0.96 14.47
N TYR A 157 2.72 0.06 15.11
CA TYR A 157 1.35 0.31 15.61
C TYR A 157 1.32 0.70 17.08
N ASN A 158 2.43 0.52 17.79
CA ASN A 158 2.57 1.05 19.14
C ASN A 158 2.55 2.57 19.12
N ASP A 159 1.79 3.14 20.04
CA ASP A 159 1.67 4.57 20.17
C ASP A 159 2.93 5.21 20.78
N ASP A 160 3.27 6.39 20.29
CA ASP A 160 4.16 7.36 20.93
C ASP A 160 3.67 8.78 20.72
N TYR A 161 3.82 9.65 21.72
CA TYR A 161 3.56 11.09 21.59
C TYR A 161 2.24 11.42 20.86
N TYR A 162 1.10 10.88 21.33
CA TYR A 162 -0.23 11.08 20.73
C TYR A 162 -0.40 10.63 19.26
N ALA A 163 0.51 9.79 18.75
CA ALA A 163 0.46 9.24 17.40
C ALA A 163 0.91 7.79 17.30
N ARG A 164 0.57 7.14 16.18
CA ARG A 164 1.21 5.90 15.75
C ARG A 164 2.63 6.16 15.26
N LYS A 165 3.46 5.14 15.31
CA LYS A 165 4.85 5.15 14.83
C LYS A 165 4.95 4.96 13.32
N ILE A 166 4.22 5.75 12.53
CA ILE A 166 4.27 5.67 11.06
C ILE A 166 4.28 7.07 10.45
N TRP A 167 5.36 7.37 9.71
CA TRP A 167 5.47 8.54 8.84
C TRP A 167 4.84 8.28 7.46
N PHE A 168 4.30 9.34 6.87
CA PHE A 168 3.93 9.40 5.46
C PHE A 168 4.22 10.81 4.90
N GLY A 169 3.89 11.07 3.64
CA GLY A 169 4.52 12.13 2.84
C GLY A 169 4.21 13.58 3.22
N GLY A 170 3.50 13.85 4.31
CA GLY A 170 3.08 15.20 4.69
C GLY A 170 4.14 15.97 5.48
N GLN A 171 4.45 17.19 5.05
CA GLN A 171 5.29 18.15 5.81
C GLN A 171 4.90 19.59 5.46
N ARG A 172 5.05 20.52 6.40
CA ARG A 172 4.98 21.97 6.14
C ARG A 172 5.93 22.39 5.02
N GLU A 173 5.55 23.41 4.26
CA GLU A 173 6.40 24.00 3.21
C GLU A 173 7.77 24.36 3.79
N ASN A 174 7.76 25.16 4.86
CA ASN A 174 8.93 25.43 5.69
C ASN A 174 8.77 24.71 7.05
N PRO A 175 9.56 23.66 7.33
CA PRO A 175 9.49 22.91 8.59
C PRO A 175 9.90 23.72 9.84
N PHE A 176 10.36 24.96 9.64
CA PHE A 176 10.74 25.87 10.71
C PHE A 176 9.74 27.02 10.90
N ASP A 177 8.60 26.99 10.20
CA ASP A 177 7.56 28.01 10.28
C ASP A 177 6.16 27.40 10.28
N VAL A 178 5.50 27.48 11.45
CA VAL A 178 4.16 26.96 11.71
C VAL A 178 3.06 27.70 10.93
N GLN A 179 3.35 28.89 10.39
CA GLN A 179 2.41 29.63 9.55
C GLN A 179 2.35 29.07 8.12
N THR A 180 3.33 28.26 7.72
CA THR A 180 3.33 27.67 6.38
C THR A 180 2.39 26.48 6.28
N SER A 181 1.77 26.35 5.11
CA SER A 181 0.83 25.26 4.81
C SER A 181 1.53 23.91 4.71
N PHE A 182 0.78 22.84 4.95
CA PHE A 182 1.24 21.47 4.68
C PHE A 182 1.16 21.13 3.19
N TYR A 183 2.14 20.34 2.74
CA TYR A 183 2.22 19.79 1.40
C TYR A 183 2.56 18.30 1.46
N TRP A 184 2.19 17.57 0.42
CA TRP A 184 2.77 16.26 0.17
C TRP A 184 4.14 16.42 -0.49
N LYS A 185 5.15 15.78 0.10
CA LYS A 185 6.55 15.86 -0.34
C LYS A 185 7.06 14.46 -0.73
N PRO A 186 6.65 13.91 -1.89
CA PRO A 186 7.03 12.56 -2.31
C PRO A 186 8.52 12.45 -2.66
N PHE A 187 9.14 13.53 -3.16
CA PHE A 187 10.55 13.56 -3.55
C PHE A 187 11.19 14.88 -3.11
N VAL A 188 12.52 14.94 -3.17
CA VAL A 188 13.26 16.19 -2.89
C VAL A 188 12.81 17.24 -3.90
N ASN A 189 12.52 18.46 -3.44
CA ASN A 189 12.05 19.59 -4.25
C ASN A 189 10.71 19.38 -4.98
N VAL A 190 9.95 18.34 -4.61
CA VAL A 190 8.58 18.14 -5.10
C VAL A 190 7.61 18.41 -3.97
N SER A 191 6.72 19.38 -4.19
CA SER A 191 5.63 19.71 -3.30
C SER A 191 4.32 19.60 -4.07
N LEU A 192 3.40 18.77 -3.59
CA LEU A 192 2.03 18.67 -4.10
C LEU A 192 1.08 19.25 -3.05
N SER A 193 0.06 19.98 -3.51
CA SER A 193 -0.98 20.52 -2.63
C SER A 193 -1.57 19.43 -1.75
N LEU A 194 -1.79 19.72 -0.46
CA LEU A 194 -2.45 18.79 0.46
C LEU A 194 -3.84 18.38 -0.05
N GLY A 195 -4.47 19.25 -0.84
CA GLY A 195 -5.83 19.10 -1.36
C GLY A 195 -6.88 19.60 -0.38
N ASN A 196 -8.15 19.45 -0.77
CA ASN A 196 -9.30 19.87 0.04
C ASN A 196 -9.81 18.75 0.96
N GLU A 197 -9.46 17.51 0.66
CA GLU A 197 -9.86 16.33 1.44
C GLU A 197 -8.75 15.99 2.44
N THR A 198 -8.92 16.47 3.67
CA THR A 198 -7.97 16.20 4.77
C THR A 198 -8.58 15.28 5.82
N ASN A 199 -7.76 14.47 6.47
CA ASN A 199 -8.21 13.59 7.56
C ASN A 199 -7.60 13.98 8.92
N TRP A 200 -7.43 15.27 9.19
CA TRP A 200 -6.91 15.73 10.48
C TRP A 200 -7.76 15.24 11.65
N GLN A 201 -7.11 14.87 12.75
CA GLN A 201 -7.78 14.66 14.01
C GLN A 201 -8.41 15.98 14.48
N SER A 202 -9.47 15.90 15.30
CA SER A 202 -10.05 17.09 15.91
C SER A 202 -8.97 17.95 16.57
N PHE A 203 -9.01 19.25 16.30
CA PHE A 203 -8.04 20.27 16.75
C PHE A 203 -6.67 20.23 16.08
N GLN A 204 -6.45 19.38 15.08
CA GLN A 204 -5.21 19.31 14.31
C GLN A 204 -5.34 19.96 12.91
N PRO A 205 -4.24 20.45 12.31
CA PRO A 205 -2.91 20.59 12.91
C PRO A 205 -2.88 21.77 13.89
N ASP A 206 -2.34 21.57 15.09
CA ASP A 206 -2.24 22.63 16.10
C ASP A 206 -0.88 23.34 16.11
N GLY A 207 0.13 22.72 15.48
CA GLY A 207 1.48 23.26 15.44
C GLY A 207 2.08 23.45 16.84
N SER A 208 1.68 22.63 17.80
CA SER A 208 2.19 22.66 19.16
C SER A 208 3.71 22.55 19.15
N SER A 209 4.37 23.21 20.10
CA SER A 209 5.83 23.14 20.19
C SER A 209 6.30 23.14 21.63
N MET A 210 7.10 22.14 21.98
CA MET A 210 8.16 22.36 22.95
C MET A 210 9.30 23.03 22.19
N TYR A 211 9.36 24.37 22.25
CA TYR A 211 10.43 25.16 21.67
C TYR A 211 11.81 24.51 21.96
N PRO A 212 12.69 24.30 20.95
CA PRO A 212 12.72 24.94 19.63
C PRO A 212 12.15 24.09 18.48
N LYS A 213 11.33 23.07 18.75
CA LYS A 213 10.95 22.08 17.72
C LYS A 213 9.45 22.20 17.40
N LEU A 214 9.15 22.53 16.15
CA LEU A 214 7.79 22.72 15.66
C LEU A 214 7.22 21.42 15.11
N GLU A 215 5.95 21.18 15.39
CA GLU A 215 5.19 20.13 14.75
C GLU A 215 4.94 20.49 13.28
N SER A 216 5.62 19.76 12.39
CA SER A 216 5.76 20.13 10.98
C SER A 216 5.67 18.95 10.03
N CYS A 217 5.54 17.73 10.55
CA CYS A 217 5.43 16.49 9.78
C CYS A 217 4.17 15.74 10.16
N ILE A 218 3.53 15.09 9.19
CA ILE A 218 2.25 14.41 9.41
C ILE A 218 2.48 12.93 9.77
N ALA A 219 1.87 12.48 10.87
CA ALA A 219 1.75 11.08 11.28
C ALA A 219 0.29 10.69 11.50
N PHE A 220 0.02 9.39 11.68
CA PHE A 220 -1.31 8.94 12.12
C PHE A 220 -1.46 9.17 13.62
N ALA A 221 -2.64 9.61 14.07
CA ALA A 221 -3.01 9.68 15.49
C ALA A 221 -3.02 8.30 16.15
N THR A 222 -2.91 8.22 17.49
CA THR A 222 -2.87 6.92 18.21
C THR A 222 -4.12 6.06 17.96
N ASN A 223 -5.29 6.69 18.11
CA ASN A 223 -6.56 5.98 18.26
C ASN A 223 -7.34 5.84 16.95
N THR A 224 -6.89 6.50 15.89
CA THR A 224 -7.53 6.54 14.57
C THR A 224 -6.47 6.70 13.49
N TYR A 225 -6.75 6.36 12.23
CA TYR A 225 -5.88 6.73 11.10
C TYR A 225 -6.11 8.18 10.64
N GLN A 226 -6.60 9.04 11.55
CA GLN A 226 -6.60 10.49 11.35
C GLN A 226 -5.18 11.04 11.48
N TRP A 227 -4.98 12.26 11.02
CA TRP A 227 -3.67 12.87 10.92
C TRP A 227 -3.40 13.75 12.13
N ASN A 228 -2.17 13.70 12.62
CA ASN A 228 -1.62 14.58 13.62
C ASN A 228 -0.35 15.24 13.05
N ASP A 229 -0.10 16.51 13.32
CA ASP A 229 1.24 17.06 13.11
C ASP A 229 2.13 16.75 14.32
N LEU A 230 3.41 16.53 14.03
CA LEU A 230 4.42 16.15 15.00
C LEU A 230 5.76 16.72 14.59
N GLU A 231 6.70 16.78 15.53
CA GLU A 231 8.05 17.19 15.20
C GLU A 231 8.74 16.12 14.34
N CYS A 232 9.33 16.57 13.25
CA CYS A 232 9.88 15.69 12.21
C CYS A 232 11.04 14.79 12.67
N PHE A 233 11.61 15.02 13.86
CA PHE A 233 12.77 14.29 14.37
C PHE A 233 12.40 12.95 15.05
N HIS A 234 11.12 12.72 15.38
CA HIS A 234 10.71 11.47 16.03
C HIS A 234 10.96 10.27 15.13
N LEU A 235 11.41 9.18 15.73
CA LEU A 235 11.79 7.98 15.00
C LEU A 235 10.59 7.05 14.83
N LYS A 236 10.16 6.84 13.60
CA LYS A 236 8.97 6.05 13.25
C LYS A 236 9.25 5.13 12.06
N CYS A 237 8.35 4.18 11.82
CA CYS A 237 8.26 3.41 10.58
C CYS A 237 7.83 4.33 9.41
N ALA A 238 7.85 3.81 8.18
CA ALA A 238 7.47 4.58 7.00
C ALA A 238 6.41 3.87 6.16
N LEU A 239 5.33 4.57 5.81
CA LEU A 239 4.39 4.12 4.80
C LEU A 239 4.84 4.65 3.44
N CYS A 240 5.20 3.74 2.54
CA CYS A 240 5.62 4.05 1.18
C CYS A 240 4.51 3.74 0.17
N GLU A 241 4.49 4.50 -0.91
CA GLU A 241 3.65 4.37 -2.08
C GLU A 241 4.54 4.15 -3.33
N ALA A 242 4.01 3.43 -4.31
CA ALA A 242 4.60 3.34 -5.65
C ALA A 242 3.57 3.66 -6.73
N THR A 243 4.01 4.29 -7.81
CA THR A 243 3.20 4.40 -9.04
C THR A 243 3.02 3.02 -9.65
N SER A 244 1.77 2.67 -9.98
CA SER A 244 1.51 1.44 -10.74
C SER A 244 2.15 1.53 -12.12
N GLY A 245 2.74 0.43 -12.60
CA GLY A 245 3.43 0.37 -13.90
C GLY A 245 2.49 0.33 -15.11
N VAL A 246 1.22 0.71 -14.94
CA VAL A 246 0.21 0.66 -16.01
C VAL A 246 0.16 2.02 -16.69
N ASN A 247 0.94 2.16 -17.76
CA ASN A 247 0.67 3.14 -18.83
C ASN A 247 -0.45 2.61 -19.73
#